data_AF-A0A2U1TIF3-F1
#
_entry.id   AF-A0A2U1TIF3-F1
#
_cell.length_a   1.000
_cell.length_b   1.000
_cell.length_c   1.000
_cell.angle_alpha   90.00
_cell.angle_beta   90.00
_cell.angle_gamma   90.00
#
_symmetry.space_group_name_H-M   'P 1'
#
loop_
_entity.id
_entity.type
_entity.pdbx_description
1 polymer ?
#
loop_
_entity_poly.entity_id
_entity_poly.type
_entity_poly.pdbx_seq_one_letter_code
_entity_poly.pdbx_strand_id
1 'polypeptide(L)'
;ENLGFAEESFLYVGGTAAAPLKIKTSSDYVFDNPHAGKSVAFIPQIQIAGNDGVVRWIDTLWIYENNYTWGVNVTITSDGKIGIFAGAESLLSKNSGNRSGLPYGFRPPNDANVVEAPFRLRLIK
;
A
#
# COMPACT_ATOMS: atom_id res chain seq x y z
N GLU A 1 3.58 -22.43 10.04
CA GLU A 1 2.12 -22.63 10.05
C GLU A 1 1.46 -21.61 9.15
N ASN A 2 0.48 -22.03 8.36
CA ASN A 2 -0.42 -21.12 7.67
C ASN A 2 -1.39 -20.56 8.73
N LEU A 3 -1.40 -19.25 8.95
CA LEU A 3 -2.15 -18.60 10.05
C LEU A 3 -3.68 -18.58 9.84
N GLY A 4 -4.22 -19.41 8.94
CA GLY A 4 -5.67 -19.59 8.78
C GLY A 4 -6.39 -18.48 8.01
N PHE A 5 -5.68 -17.63 7.25
CA PHE A 5 -6.34 -16.68 6.34
C PHE A 5 -6.89 -17.45 5.12
N ALA A 6 -8.21 -17.61 5.09
CA ALA A 6 -8.93 -18.21 3.98
C ALA A 6 -8.91 -17.26 2.76
N GLU A 7 -8.41 -17.76 1.62
CA GLU A 7 -8.35 -17.10 0.31
C GLU A 7 -7.89 -15.63 0.33
N GLU A 8 -6.57 -15.42 0.29
CA GLU A 8 -6.04 -14.11 -0.08
C GLU A 8 -6.51 -13.74 -1.49
N SER A 9 -7.27 -12.66 -1.58
CA SER A 9 -7.70 -12.07 -2.86
C SER A 9 -7.19 -10.64 -2.97
N PHE A 10 -7.05 -10.16 -4.21
CA PHE A 10 -6.47 -8.85 -4.49
C PHE A 10 -7.41 -8.01 -5.35
N LEU A 11 -7.59 -6.76 -4.95
CA LEU A 11 -8.35 -5.77 -5.70
C LEU A 11 -7.38 -4.73 -6.30
N TYR A 12 -7.36 -4.66 -7.63
CA TYR A 12 -6.56 -3.69 -8.40
C TYR A 12 -7.41 -2.46 -8.70
N VAL A 13 -7.61 -1.61 -7.69
CA VAL A 13 -8.43 -0.39 -7.82
C VAL A 13 -7.92 0.51 -8.95
N GLY A 14 -8.83 0.93 -9.84
CA GLY A 14 -8.49 1.78 -10.99
C GLY A 14 -7.51 1.16 -12.01
N GLY A 15 -7.28 -0.16 -11.96
CA GLY A 15 -6.35 -0.85 -12.84
C GLY A 15 -6.67 -2.34 -12.98
N THR A 16 -5.66 -3.13 -13.35
CA THR A 16 -5.79 -4.60 -13.51
C THR A 16 -4.55 -5.31 -12.95
N ALA A 17 -4.59 -6.64 -12.86
CA ALA A 17 -3.41 -7.41 -12.44
C ALA A 17 -2.21 -7.24 -13.40
N ALA A 18 -2.46 -7.12 -14.71
CA ALA A 18 -1.42 -6.94 -15.72
C ALA A 18 -0.92 -5.49 -15.80
N ALA A 19 -1.78 -4.52 -15.45
CA ALA A 19 -1.45 -3.10 -15.41
C ALA A 19 -2.09 -2.46 -14.17
N PRO A 20 -1.48 -2.59 -12.99
CA PRO A 20 -1.98 -1.97 -11.77
C PRO A 20 -1.92 -0.45 -11.88
N LEU A 21 -2.85 0.23 -11.20
CA LEU A 21 -2.73 1.67 -11.01
C LEU A 21 -1.44 1.98 -10.25
N LYS A 22 -0.76 3.06 -10.64
CA LYS A 22 0.30 3.64 -9.83
C LYS A 22 -0.25 4.78 -8.99
N ILE A 23 -0.14 4.66 -7.67
CA ILE A 23 -0.45 5.77 -6.76
C ILE A 23 0.80 6.62 -6.53
N LYS A 24 0.61 7.90 -6.26
CA LYS A 24 1.66 8.88 -6.02
C LYS A 24 1.62 9.39 -4.58
N THR A 25 2.76 9.81 -4.03
CA THR A 25 2.83 10.53 -2.75
C THR A 25 1.98 11.82 -2.79
N SER A 26 1.49 12.26 -1.62
CA SER A 26 0.64 13.46 -1.51
C SER A 26 -0.58 13.44 -2.43
N SER A 27 -1.19 12.27 -2.64
CA SER A 27 -2.32 12.12 -3.57
C SER A 27 -3.45 11.32 -2.94
N ASP A 28 -4.66 11.70 -3.33
CA ASP A 28 -5.89 11.08 -2.88
C ASP A 28 -6.65 10.50 -4.07
N TYR A 29 -7.25 9.32 -3.86
CA TYR A 29 -7.99 8.59 -4.88
C TYR A 29 -9.30 8.07 -4.31
N VAL A 30 -10.33 8.02 -5.15
CA VAL A 30 -11.64 7.47 -4.78
C VAL A 30 -12.11 6.53 -5.87
N PHE A 31 -12.50 5.31 -5.49
CA PHE A 31 -12.95 4.25 -6.38
C PHE A 31 -14.25 3.62 -5.92
N ASP A 32 -15.03 3.08 -6.86
CA ASP A 32 -16.19 2.28 -6.50
C ASP A 32 -15.79 1.05 -5.67
N ASN A 33 -16.66 0.68 -4.72
CA ASN A 33 -16.43 -0.45 -3.81
C ASN A 33 -17.20 -1.69 -4.26
N PRO A 34 -16.55 -2.68 -4.93
CA PRO A 34 -17.23 -3.92 -5.33
C PRO A 34 -17.59 -4.84 -4.15
N HIS A 35 -17.15 -4.49 -2.94
CA HIS A 35 -17.42 -5.22 -1.71
C HIS A 35 -18.32 -4.44 -0.75
N ALA A 36 -19.07 -3.44 -1.24
CA ALA A 36 -20.04 -2.72 -0.43
C ALA A 36 -21.02 -3.69 0.28
N GLY A 37 -21.24 -3.46 1.57
CA GLY A 37 -22.10 -4.30 2.41
C GLY A 37 -21.50 -5.65 2.83
N LYS A 38 -20.23 -5.94 2.50
CA LYS A 38 -19.52 -7.15 2.93
C LYS A 38 -18.49 -6.82 4.01
N SER A 39 -18.28 -7.76 4.92
CA SER A 39 -17.18 -7.70 5.90
C SER A 39 -15.87 -8.04 5.21
N VAL A 40 -15.14 -7.01 4.77
CA VAL A 40 -13.82 -7.16 4.13
C VAL A 40 -12.87 -6.12 4.73
N ALA A 41 -11.69 -6.58 5.15
CA ALA A 41 -10.60 -5.70 5.50
C ALA A 41 -9.72 -5.46 4.26
N PHE A 42 -9.42 -4.19 3.98
CA PHE A 42 -8.54 -3.77 2.89
C PHE A 42 -7.17 -3.44 3.45
N ILE A 43 -6.14 -4.14 2.98
CA ILE A 43 -4.75 -3.89 3.34
C ILE A 43 -4.04 -3.32 2.12
N PRO A 44 -3.58 -2.05 2.15
CA PRO A 44 -2.91 -1.45 1.01
C PRO A 44 -1.54 -2.10 0.77
N GLN A 45 -1.28 -2.45 -0.48
CA GLN A 45 -0.01 -3.00 -0.92
C GLN A 45 0.56 -2.19 -2.07
N ILE A 46 1.86 -1.92 -2.01
CA ILE A 46 2.62 -1.40 -3.15
C ILE A 46 3.62 -2.42 -3.65
N GLN A 47 3.96 -2.36 -4.94
CA GLN A 47 5.01 -3.16 -5.52
C GLN A 47 6.32 -2.39 -5.53
N ILE A 48 7.39 -2.97 -4.96
CA ILE A 48 8.73 -2.39 -4.99
C ILE A 48 9.78 -3.44 -5.33
N ALA A 49 10.88 -3.00 -5.95
CA ALA A 49 12.11 -3.78 -6.04
C ALA A 49 12.88 -3.64 -4.73
N GLY A 50 13.22 -4.74 -4.07
CA GLY A 50 14.06 -4.74 -2.88
C GLY A 50 15.54 -4.50 -3.19
N ASN A 51 16.35 -4.27 -2.14
CA ASN A 51 17.81 -4.25 -2.21
C ASN A 51 18.40 -5.58 -2.72
N ASP A 52 17.65 -6.67 -2.62
CA ASP A 52 18.01 -7.97 -3.16
C ASP A 52 17.68 -8.13 -4.66
N GLY A 53 17.17 -7.07 -5.31
CA GLY A 53 16.79 -7.06 -6.72
C GLY A 53 15.46 -7.76 -7.01
N VAL A 54 14.77 -8.29 -6.00
CA VAL A 54 13.52 -9.03 -6.20
C VAL A 54 12.33 -8.09 -6.00
N VAL A 55 11.41 -8.13 -6.96
CA VAL A 55 10.18 -7.33 -6.95
C VAL A 55 9.10 -8.03 -6.13
N ARG A 56 8.51 -7.33 -5.16
CA ARG A 56 7.48 -7.88 -4.25
C ARG A 56 6.38 -6.88 -3.95
N TRP A 57 5.22 -7.40 -3.59
CA TRP A 57 4.13 -6.62 -2.99
C TRP A 57 4.34 -6.55 -1.49
N ILE A 58 4.32 -5.33 -0.95
CA ILE A 58 4.57 -5.06 0.46
C ILE A 58 3.35 -4.36 1.05
N ASP A 59 2.86 -4.87 2.18
CA ASP A 59 1.84 -4.19 2.97
C ASP A 59 2.39 -2.85 3.45
N THR A 60 1.68 -1.78 3.13
CA THR A 60 2.01 -0.42 3.55
C THR A 60 1.06 -0.01 4.66
N LEU A 61 1.55 0.67 5.68
CA LEU A 61 0.73 1.23 6.75
C LEU A 61 0.92 2.74 6.75
N TRP A 62 -0.17 3.47 6.98
CA TRP A 62 -0.07 4.90 7.21
C TRP A 62 0.58 5.16 8.57
N ILE A 63 1.68 5.89 8.57
CA ILE A 63 2.43 6.24 9.78
C ILE A 63 2.63 7.75 9.79
N TYR A 64 2.27 8.40 10.89
CA TYR A 64 2.56 9.81 11.13
C TYR A 64 3.56 9.94 12.28
N GLU A 65 4.72 10.54 12.04
CA GLU A 65 5.71 10.83 13.07
C GLU A 65 6.40 12.17 12.78
N ASN A 66 6.56 13.01 13.82
CA ASN A 66 7.32 14.26 13.75
C ASN A 66 7.01 15.14 12.52
N ASN A 67 5.72 15.33 12.21
CA ASN A 67 5.20 16.10 11.06
C ASN A 67 5.32 15.44 9.68
N TYR A 68 5.82 14.21 9.60
CA TYR A 68 5.89 13.46 8.35
C TYR A 68 4.85 12.35 8.33
N THR A 69 4.19 12.18 7.19
CA THR A 69 3.27 11.07 6.90
C THR A 69 3.88 10.15 5.86
N TRP A 70 3.95 8.85 6.13
CA TRP A 70 4.40 7.83 5.21
C TRP A 70 3.33 6.78 4.98
N GLY A 71 3.40 6.07 3.86
CA GLY A 71 2.54 4.93 3.57
C GLY A 71 1.19 5.31 2.96
N VAL A 72 0.20 4.44 3.16
CA VAL A 72 -1.11 4.54 2.51
C VAL A 72 -2.19 4.23 3.52
N ASN A 73 -3.20 5.09 3.59
CA ASN A 73 -4.42 4.85 4.34
C ASN A 73 -5.54 4.46 3.37
N VAL A 74 -6.40 3.54 3.80
CA VAL A 74 -7.58 3.10 3.03
C VAL A 74 -8.79 3.25 3.93
N THR A 75 -9.80 3.97 3.47
CA THR A 75 -11.03 4.24 4.20
C THR A 75 -12.24 3.94 3.35
N ILE A 76 -13.38 3.60 3.97
CA ILE A 76 -14.67 3.64 3.28
C ILE A 76 -15.27 5.03 3.47
N THR A 77 -15.53 5.72 2.37
CA THR A 77 -16.15 7.06 2.38
C THR A 77 -17.61 6.98 2.80
N SER A 78 -18.22 8.12 3.15
CA SER A 78 -19.62 8.16 3.58
C SER A 78 -20.62 7.69 2.52
N ASP A 79 -20.26 7.76 1.23
CA ASP A 79 -21.04 7.23 0.11
C ASP A 79 -20.68 5.76 -0.23
N GLY A 80 -19.91 5.08 0.61
CA GLY A 80 -19.61 3.65 0.51
C GLY A 80 -18.47 3.29 -0.45
N LYS A 81 -17.79 4.27 -1.04
CA LYS A 81 -16.64 4.09 -1.93
C LYS A 81 -15.35 3.82 -1.17
N ILE A 82 -14.33 3.35 -1.88
CA ILE A 82 -12.98 3.17 -1.33
C ILE A 82 -12.19 4.46 -1.55
N GLY A 83 -11.86 5.14 -0.45
CA GLY A 83 -10.92 6.27 -0.41
C GLY A 83 -9.51 5.80 -0.08
N ILE A 84 -8.53 6.34 -0.79
CA ILE A 84 -7.11 6.01 -0.64
C ILE A 84 -6.32 7.30 -0.51
N PHE A 85 -5.54 7.41 0.56
CA PHE A 85 -4.71 8.57 0.88
C PHE A 85 -3.26 8.11 0.94
N ALA A 86 -2.39 8.67 0.09
CA ALA A 86 -0.98 8.36 0.06
C ALA A 86 -0.17 9.48 0.74
N GLY A 87 0.71 9.08 1.67
CA GLY A 87 1.46 9.98 2.53
C GLY A 87 2.30 10.98 1.75
N ALA A 88 2.58 12.13 2.38
CA ALA A 88 3.34 13.20 1.77
C ALA A 88 4.79 12.80 1.44
N GLU A 89 5.41 12.04 2.32
CA GLU A 89 6.74 11.48 2.13
C GLU A 89 6.66 10.11 1.46
N SER A 90 7.79 9.65 0.88
CA SER A 90 7.87 8.41 0.10
C SER A 90 7.00 7.27 0.67
N LEU A 91 6.32 6.52 -0.20
CA LEU A 91 5.38 5.46 0.19
C LEU A 91 5.99 4.42 1.15
N LEU A 92 7.32 4.30 1.15
CA LEU A 92 8.12 3.61 2.15
C LEU A 92 9.40 4.42 2.41
N SER A 93 9.47 5.19 3.50
CA SER A 93 10.67 5.97 3.80
C SER A 93 11.70 5.18 4.61
N LYS A 94 12.98 5.37 4.24
CA LYS A 94 14.14 5.01 5.05
C LYS A 94 14.74 6.23 5.76
N ASN A 95 14.13 7.42 5.68
CA ASN A 95 14.79 8.68 6.09
C ASN A 95 14.93 8.90 7.60
N SER A 96 14.81 7.86 8.43
CA SER A 96 15.62 7.74 9.64
C SER A 96 15.85 6.26 9.98
N GLY A 97 17.10 5.91 10.28
CA GLY A 97 17.60 4.53 10.34
C GLY A 97 16.69 3.53 11.05
N ASN A 98 16.09 2.62 10.25
CA ASN A 98 15.31 1.44 10.65
C ASN A 98 13.81 1.61 10.99
N ARG A 99 13.16 2.73 10.67
CA ARG A 99 11.76 2.95 11.08
C ARG A 99 10.66 2.35 10.20
N SER A 100 10.99 1.80 9.02
CA SER A 100 9.97 1.19 8.15
C SER A 100 9.42 -0.13 8.68
N GLY A 101 10.06 -0.76 9.67
CA GLY A 101 9.73 -2.13 10.11
C GLY A 101 10.07 -3.21 9.07
N LEU A 102 10.52 -2.82 7.86
CA LEU A 102 10.85 -3.75 6.78
C LEU A 102 12.28 -4.30 6.95
N PRO A 103 12.48 -5.62 6.80
CA PRO A 103 13.81 -6.22 6.70
C PRO A 103 14.62 -5.57 5.58
N TYR A 104 15.94 -5.47 5.75
CA TYR A 104 16.81 -4.70 4.85
C TYR A 104 16.66 -5.08 3.35
N GLY A 105 16.57 -6.37 3.04
CA GLY A 105 16.40 -6.87 1.66
C GLY A 105 15.10 -6.44 0.99
N PHE A 106 14.08 -6.09 1.77
CA PHE A 106 12.75 -5.69 1.29
C PHE A 106 12.66 -4.17 1.09
N ARG A 107 13.69 -3.41 1.50
CA ARG A 107 13.73 -1.96 1.32
C ARG A 107 14.12 -1.63 -0.13
N PRO A 108 13.63 -0.51 -0.70
CA PRO A 108 14.10 -0.02 -1.99
C PRO A 108 15.63 0.22 -2.00
N PRO A 109 16.31 0.08 -3.17
CA PRO A 109 17.73 0.39 -3.33
C PRO A 109 18.10 1.85 -3.06
N ASN A 110 19.29 2.06 -2.47
CA ASN A 110 20.05 3.33 -2.48
C ASN A 110 19.29 4.61 -2.07
N ASP A 111 18.47 4.54 -1.01
CA ASP A 111 17.71 5.70 -0.52
C ASP A 111 16.77 6.31 -1.59
N ALA A 112 16.31 5.49 -2.54
CA ALA A 112 15.36 5.91 -3.55
C ALA A 112 14.03 6.31 -2.88
N ASN A 113 13.69 7.59 -2.97
CA ASN A 113 12.36 8.08 -2.61
C ASN A 113 11.34 7.45 -3.57
N VAL A 114 10.52 6.54 -3.06
CA VAL A 114 9.40 5.97 -3.80
C VAL A 114 8.27 7.00 -3.85
N VAL A 115 8.26 7.81 -4.91
CA VAL A 115 7.26 8.86 -5.15
C VAL A 115 6.01 8.32 -5.85
N GLU A 116 6.12 7.20 -6.56
CA GLU A 116 5.00 6.45 -7.12
C GLU A 116 5.29 4.95 -7.13
N ALA A 117 4.25 4.11 -6.99
CA ALA A 117 4.40 2.66 -7.06
C ALA A 117 3.10 1.99 -7.56
N PRO A 118 3.20 0.84 -8.28
CA PRO A 118 2.04 0.00 -8.55
C PRO A 118 1.33 -0.38 -7.25
N PHE A 119 0.01 -0.34 -7.28
CA PHE A 119 -0.82 -0.45 -6.08
C PHE A 119 -1.92 -1.50 -6.23
N ARG A 120 -2.23 -2.17 -5.12
CA ARG A 120 -3.40 -3.03 -4.98
C ARG A 120 -3.85 -3.08 -3.53
N LEU A 121 -5.04 -3.60 -3.30
CA LEU A 121 -5.54 -3.94 -1.97
C LEU A 121 -5.53 -5.45 -1.80
N ARG A 122 -4.87 -5.94 -0.74
CA ARG A 122 -5.07 -7.30 -0.25
C ARG A 122 -6.36 -7.32 0.56
N LEU A 123 -7.21 -8.31 0.29
CA LEU A 123 -8.51 -8.47 0.91
C LEU A 123 -8.44 -9.60 1.93
N ILE A 124 -8.90 -9.34 3.16
CA ILE A 124 -9.14 -10.37 4.17
C ILE A 124 -10.65 -10.40 4.43
N LYS A 125 -11.25 -11.59 4.30
CA LYS A 125 -12.67 -11.86 4.50
C LYS A 125 -12.90 -12.65 5.78
#